data_AF-B9TNC2-F1
#
_entry.id   AF-B9TNC2-F1
#
_cell.length_a   1.000
_cell.length_b   1.000
_cell.length_c   1.000
_cell.angle_alpha   90.00
_cell.angle_beta   90.00
_cell.angle_gamma   90.00
#
_symmetry.space_group_name_H-M   'P 1'
#
loop_
_entity.id
_entity.type
_entity.pdbx_description
1 polymer ?
#
loop_
_entity_poly.entity_id
_entity_poly.type
_entity_poly.pdbx_seq_one_letter_code
_entity_poly.pdbx_strand_id
1 'polypeptide(L)'
;MASYGGLDTNKSSRQATSLMMKHNHEGIGIVSFLQGKTLLITGATGFLGMVLVEKILRSVADIDKLYLLIKARNKEAAMERLNSEIIDADVFKCLKQKYGQSYQQFMLSKLVPVVGNTCESDLGLETTMADVISRQVHVIINSAANTTFNER
;
A
#
# COMPACT_ATOMS: atom_id res chain seq x y z
N MET A 1 -15.43 -56.70 -27.60
CA MET A 1 -16.13 -55.57 -26.96
C MET A 1 -15.27 -55.09 -25.80
N ALA A 2 -14.53 -54.02 -26.00
CA ALA A 2 -13.65 -53.42 -25.00
C ALA A 2 -14.40 -52.26 -24.32
N SER A 3 -14.40 -52.21 -22.98
CA SER A 3 -14.82 -51.05 -22.21
C SER A 3 -13.58 -50.48 -21.53
N TYR A 4 -13.14 -49.32 -22.01
CA TYR A 4 -12.06 -48.53 -21.41
C TYR A 4 -12.62 -47.79 -20.19
N GLY A 5 -12.06 -48.06 -19.01
CA GLY A 5 -12.33 -47.29 -17.80
C GLY A 5 -11.82 -45.86 -17.95
N GLY A 6 -12.72 -44.89 -17.79
CA GLY A 6 -12.39 -43.47 -17.78
C GLY A 6 -11.53 -43.12 -16.56
N LEU A 7 -10.34 -42.57 -16.82
CA LEU A 7 -9.53 -41.92 -15.80
C LEU A 7 -10.17 -40.56 -15.49
N ASP A 8 -10.68 -40.40 -14.27
CA ASP A 8 -11.24 -39.14 -13.75
C ASP A 8 -10.16 -38.05 -13.66
N THR A 9 -10.02 -37.27 -14.72
CA THR A 9 -9.09 -36.14 -14.85
C THR A 9 -9.38 -34.97 -13.89
N ASN A 10 -10.51 -34.98 -13.20
CA ASN A 10 -10.97 -33.92 -12.28
C ASN A 10 -10.39 -34.03 -10.86
N LYS A 11 -9.79 -35.18 -10.49
CA LYS A 11 -9.18 -35.35 -9.16
C LYS A 11 -7.79 -34.72 -9.08
N SER A 12 -7.05 -34.76 -10.19
CA SER A 12 -5.71 -34.19 -10.35
C SER A 12 -5.72 -32.66 -10.36
N SER A 13 -6.72 -32.04 -11.01
CA SER A 13 -6.89 -30.58 -11.02
C SER A 13 -7.20 -30.04 -9.62
N ARG A 14 -8.12 -30.68 -8.86
CA ARG A 14 -8.46 -30.28 -7.48
C ARG A 14 -7.30 -30.45 -6.51
N GLN A 15 -6.51 -31.51 -6.65
CA GLN A 15 -5.28 -31.68 -5.87
C GLN A 15 -4.23 -30.63 -6.24
N ALA A 16 -4.04 -30.30 -7.52
CA ALA A 16 -3.12 -29.26 -7.96
C ALA A 16 -3.52 -27.86 -7.45
N THR A 17 -4.82 -27.51 -7.45
CA THR A 17 -5.30 -26.25 -6.86
C THR A 17 -5.12 -26.23 -5.34
N SER A 18 -5.34 -27.37 -4.67
CA SER A 18 -5.10 -27.51 -3.22
C SER A 18 -3.62 -27.46 -2.86
N LEU A 19 -2.72 -27.91 -3.74
CA LEU A 19 -1.26 -27.84 -3.59
C LEU A 19 -0.71 -26.43 -3.87
N MET A 20 -1.35 -25.66 -4.76
CA MET A 20 -1.01 -24.26 -5.03
C MET A 20 -1.43 -23.29 -3.91
N MET A 21 -2.30 -23.72 -2.99
CA MET A 21 -2.70 -22.96 -1.81
C MET A 21 -1.93 -23.37 -0.54
N LYS A 22 -0.69 -23.84 -0.66
CA LYS A 22 0.23 -23.89 0.48
C LYS A 22 0.88 -22.52 0.68
N HIS A 23 0.09 -21.56 1.15
CA HIS A 23 0.68 -20.43 1.85
C HIS A 23 1.13 -20.94 3.22
N ASN A 24 2.44 -21.17 3.37
CA ASN A 24 3.07 -21.22 4.69
C ASN A 24 2.73 -19.93 5.42
N HIS A 25 1.74 -19.99 6.30
CA HIS A 25 1.37 -18.90 7.20
C HIS A 25 2.34 -18.90 8.38
N GLU A 26 3.63 -18.65 8.12
CA GLU A 26 4.58 -18.38 9.20
C GLU A 26 4.45 -16.92 9.60
N GLY A 27 3.61 -16.66 10.62
CA GLY A 27 3.41 -15.35 11.23
C GLY A 27 1.96 -15.08 11.63
N ILE A 28 1.73 -13.94 12.30
CA ILE A 28 0.42 -13.53 12.83
C ILE A 28 -0.59 -13.03 11.76
N GLY A 29 -0.38 -13.35 10.48
CA GLY A 29 -1.35 -13.09 9.40
C GLY A 29 -1.45 -11.66 8.87
N ILE A 30 -0.50 -10.77 9.18
CA ILE A 30 -0.55 -9.35 8.75
C ILE A 30 -0.63 -9.21 7.22
N VAL A 31 0.17 -9.97 6.47
CA VAL A 31 0.20 -9.88 4.99
C VAL A 31 -1.17 -10.23 4.42
N SER A 32 -1.75 -11.35 4.86
CA SER A 32 -3.09 -11.78 4.42
C SER A 32 -4.19 -10.83 4.86
N PHE A 33 -4.07 -10.23 6.05
CA PHE A 33 -4.99 -9.20 6.48
C PHE A 33 -4.94 -7.98 5.55
N LEU A 34 -3.76 -7.52 5.14
CA LEU A 34 -3.63 -6.31 4.32
C LEU A 34 -3.97 -6.50 2.84
N GLN A 35 -4.10 -7.73 2.33
CA GLN A 35 -4.47 -7.98 0.95
C GLN A 35 -5.81 -7.32 0.59
N GLY A 36 -5.85 -6.60 -0.53
CA GLY A 36 -7.04 -5.89 -1.01
C GLY A 36 -7.50 -4.73 -0.13
N LYS A 37 -6.78 -4.38 0.94
CA LYS A 37 -7.15 -3.26 1.81
C LYS A 37 -6.65 -1.94 1.27
N THR A 38 -7.41 -0.91 1.59
CA THR A 38 -7.07 0.49 1.37
C THR A 38 -6.74 1.16 2.69
N LEU A 39 -5.61 1.87 2.72
CA LEU A 39 -5.00 2.44 3.94
C LEU A 39 -4.94 3.97 3.85
N LEU A 40 -5.10 4.64 4.98
CA LEU A 40 -4.67 6.03 5.16
C LEU A 40 -3.40 6.05 6.02
N ILE A 41 -2.35 6.72 5.55
CA ILE A 41 -1.08 6.86 6.27
C ILE A 41 -0.77 8.34 6.43
N THR A 42 -0.59 8.77 7.69
CA THR A 42 -0.07 10.11 8.00
C THR A 42 1.42 10.03 8.27
N GLY A 43 2.16 11.11 7.98
CA GLY A 43 3.61 11.13 8.17
C GLY A 43 4.36 10.23 7.19
N ALA A 44 3.76 9.92 6.04
CA ALA A 44 4.33 9.02 5.03
C ALA A 44 5.66 9.53 4.42
N THR A 45 5.89 10.85 4.46
CA THR A 45 7.14 11.48 4.02
C THR A 45 8.22 11.50 5.11
N GLY A 46 7.88 11.13 6.35
CA GLY A 46 8.85 10.97 7.43
C GLY A 46 9.65 9.68 7.28
N PHE A 47 10.80 9.60 7.93
CA PHE A 47 11.71 8.44 7.82
C PHE A 47 11.02 7.09 8.06
N LEU A 48 10.31 6.93 9.18
CA LEU A 48 9.61 5.67 9.49
C LEU A 48 8.42 5.43 8.56
N GLY A 49 7.62 6.48 8.30
CA GLY A 49 6.44 6.37 7.44
C GLY A 49 6.79 5.91 6.03
N MET A 50 7.89 6.44 5.48
CA MET A 50 8.37 6.08 4.15
C MET A 50 8.85 4.63 4.08
N VAL A 51 9.61 4.17 5.07
CA VAL A 51 10.03 2.76 5.19
C VAL A 51 8.84 1.82 5.33
N LEU A 52 7.81 2.25 6.06
CA LEU A 52 6.57 1.48 6.19
C LEU A 52 5.83 1.36 4.85
N VAL A 53 5.71 2.44 4.09
CA VAL A 53 5.11 2.43 2.75
C VAL A 53 5.88 1.47 1.83
N GLU A 54 7.22 1.55 1.80
CA GLU A 54 8.07 0.62 1.05
C GLU A 54 7.79 -0.83 1.44
N LYS A 55 7.77 -1.11 2.74
CA LYS A 55 7.60 -2.47 3.27
C LYS A 55 6.24 -3.05 2.91
N ILE A 56 5.17 -2.25 2.98
CA ILE A 56 3.82 -2.67 2.58
C ILE A 56 3.81 -3.00 1.09
N LEU A 57 4.27 -2.08 0.22
CA LEU A 57 4.27 -2.28 -1.23
C LEU A 57 5.14 -3.48 -1.65
N ARG A 58 6.24 -3.75 -0.93
CA ARG A 58 7.11 -4.89 -1.21
C ARG A 58 6.55 -6.22 -0.72
N SER A 59 5.86 -6.23 0.43
CA SER A 59 5.39 -7.46 1.08
C SER A 59 3.94 -7.82 0.72
N VAL A 60 3.13 -6.86 0.30
CA VAL A 60 1.70 -7.00 0.00
C VAL A 60 1.43 -6.37 -1.37
N ALA A 61 1.85 -7.06 -2.44
CA ALA A 61 1.69 -6.54 -3.81
C ALA A 61 0.20 -6.27 -4.18
N ASP A 62 -0.71 -7.03 -3.57
CA ASP A 62 -2.15 -6.96 -3.78
C ASP A 62 -2.85 -5.97 -2.83
N ILE A 63 -2.11 -5.07 -2.17
CA ILE A 63 -2.71 -3.91 -1.47
C ILE A 63 -3.51 -3.09 -2.49
N ASP A 64 -4.66 -2.54 -2.12
CA ASP A 64 -5.48 -1.75 -3.07
C ASP A 64 -4.87 -0.36 -3.25
N LYS A 65 -5.07 0.53 -2.28
CA LYS A 65 -4.53 1.90 -2.29
C LYS A 65 -3.96 2.33 -0.95
N LEU A 66 -2.97 3.20 -1.01
CA LEU A 66 -2.41 3.93 0.12
C LEU A 66 -2.70 5.42 -0.09
N TYR A 67 -3.67 5.94 0.65
CA TYR A 67 -3.87 7.37 0.80
C TYR A 67 -2.77 7.91 1.72
N LEU A 68 -1.96 8.84 1.21
CA LEU A 68 -0.85 9.43 1.94
C LEU A 68 -1.20 10.86 2.28
N LEU A 69 -1.40 11.16 3.58
CA LEU A 69 -1.63 12.53 4.03
C LEU A 69 -0.31 13.31 3.93
N ILE A 70 -0.26 14.27 3.01
CA ILE A 70 0.91 15.11 2.73
C ILE A 70 0.54 16.57 3.00
N LYS A 71 1.32 17.22 3.87
CA LYS A 71 1.18 18.64 4.15
C LYS A 71 1.60 19.46 2.94
N ALA A 72 0.64 20.02 2.21
CA ALA A 72 0.90 20.81 1.01
C ALA A 72 -0.12 21.93 0.87
N ARG A 73 0.18 22.90 -0.01
CA ARG A 73 -0.74 24.01 -0.30
C ARG A 73 -1.92 23.62 -1.21
N ASN A 74 -1.72 22.63 -2.07
CA ASN A 74 -2.69 22.16 -3.06
C ASN A 74 -2.32 20.76 -3.56
N LYS A 75 -3.18 20.19 -4.41
CA LYS A 75 -3.04 18.81 -4.95
C LYS A 75 -1.78 18.67 -5.80
N GLU A 76 -1.43 19.70 -6.56
CA GLU A 76 -0.24 19.74 -7.42
C GLU A 76 1.04 19.67 -6.56
N ALA A 77 1.13 20.46 -5.50
CA ALA A 77 2.24 20.43 -4.56
C ALA A 77 2.32 19.11 -3.79
N ALA A 78 1.18 18.49 -3.45
CA ALA A 78 1.18 17.16 -2.83
C ALA A 78 1.69 16.08 -3.78
N MET A 79 1.31 16.14 -5.06
CA MET A 79 1.85 15.26 -6.11
C MET A 79 3.35 15.47 -6.32
N GLU A 80 3.82 16.72 -6.33
CA GLU A 80 5.26 17.04 -6.45
C GLU A 80 6.04 16.41 -5.29
N ARG A 81 5.58 16.62 -4.04
CA ARG A 81 6.17 16.02 -2.85
C ARG A 81 6.12 14.49 -2.87
N LEU A 82 5.03 13.89 -3.32
CA LEU A 82 4.95 12.44 -3.50
C LEU A 82 6.04 11.93 -4.44
N ASN A 83 6.25 12.61 -5.57
CA ASN A 83 7.28 12.21 -6.52
C ASN A 83 8.68 12.34 -5.91
N SER A 84 9.03 13.53 -5.41
CA SER A 84 10.38 13.84 -4.96
C SER A 84 10.77 13.18 -3.63
N GLU A 85 9.83 13.04 -2.68
CA GLU A 85 10.13 12.54 -1.34
C GLU A 85 9.89 11.04 -1.18
N ILE A 86 9.10 10.42 -2.07
CA ILE A 86 8.74 8.99 -1.96
C ILE A 86 9.12 8.23 -3.22
N ILE A 87 8.57 8.56 -4.39
CA ILE A 87 8.78 7.75 -5.61
C ILE A 87 10.26 7.75 -6.03
N ASP A 88 10.94 8.90 -5.90
CA ASP A 88 12.34 9.05 -6.27
C ASP A 88 13.32 8.71 -5.13
N ALA A 89 12.81 8.39 -3.94
CA ALA A 89 13.65 8.12 -2.77
C ALA A 89 14.38 6.77 -2.86
N ASP A 90 15.65 6.76 -2.44
CA ASP A 90 16.54 5.58 -2.51
C ASP A 90 16.04 4.38 -1.70
N VAL A 91 15.20 4.60 -0.69
CA VAL A 91 14.59 3.51 0.09
C VAL A 91 13.75 2.58 -0.79
N PHE A 92 13.19 3.09 -1.89
CA PHE A 92 12.38 2.30 -2.85
C PHE A 92 13.21 1.59 -3.92
N LYS A 93 14.56 1.61 -3.84
CA LYS A 93 15.42 0.96 -4.84
C LYS A 93 15.09 -0.52 -5.08
N CYS A 94 14.68 -1.25 -4.04
CA CYS A 94 14.29 -2.66 -4.14
C CYS A 94 13.04 -2.84 -5.01
N LEU A 95 12.04 -1.96 -4.84
CA LEU A 95 10.84 -1.93 -5.67
C LEU A 95 11.18 -1.48 -7.09
N LYS A 96 12.06 -0.50 -7.26
CA LYS A 96 12.54 -0.03 -8.57
C LYS A 96 13.24 -1.15 -9.35
N GLN A 97 14.09 -1.94 -8.70
CA GLN A 97 14.73 -3.12 -9.29
C GLN A 97 13.70 -4.21 -9.64
N LYS A 98 12.72 -4.45 -8.75
CA LYS A 98 11.67 -5.47 -8.95
C LYS A 98 10.77 -5.16 -10.15
N TYR A 99 10.34 -3.90 -10.30
CA TYR A 99 9.36 -3.50 -11.33
C TYR A 99 9.99 -2.89 -12.58
N GLY A 100 11.27 -2.51 -12.54
CA GLY A 100 12.00 -1.97 -13.68
C GLY A 100 11.29 -0.78 -14.32
N GLN A 101 11.03 -0.86 -15.62
CA GLN A 101 10.34 0.19 -16.39
C GLN A 101 8.89 0.42 -15.92
N SER A 102 8.26 -0.56 -15.26
CA SER A 102 6.90 -0.43 -14.73
C SER A 102 6.85 0.19 -13.32
N TYR A 103 8.00 0.54 -12.73
CA TYR A 103 8.08 1.04 -11.36
C TYR A 103 7.19 2.27 -11.12
N GLN A 104 7.34 3.32 -11.92
CA GLN A 104 6.54 4.54 -11.74
C GLN A 104 5.04 4.26 -11.89
N GLN A 105 4.65 3.47 -12.90
CA GLN A 105 3.27 3.09 -13.12
C GLN A 105 2.71 2.29 -11.93
N PHE A 106 3.49 1.37 -11.37
CA PHE A 106 3.11 0.61 -10.18
C PHE A 106 2.92 1.54 -8.97
N MET A 107 3.89 2.41 -8.69
CA MET A 107 3.81 3.34 -7.56
C MET A 107 2.59 4.26 -7.66
N LEU A 108 2.37 4.88 -8.83
CA LEU A 108 1.22 5.78 -9.06
C LEU A 108 -0.13 5.04 -9.08
N SER A 109 -0.14 3.74 -9.34
CA SER A 109 -1.36 2.93 -9.22
C SER A 109 -1.76 2.65 -7.77
N LYS A 110 -0.79 2.67 -6.84
CA LYS A 110 -1.00 2.34 -5.43
C LYS A 110 -1.06 3.56 -4.51
N LEU A 111 -0.32 4.62 -4.83
CA LEU A 111 -0.16 5.78 -3.96
C LEU A 111 -1.08 6.92 -4.40
N VAL A 112 -1.90 7.42 -3.46
CA VAL A 112 -2.78 8.57 -3.69
C VAL A 112 -2.42 9.66 -2.67
N PRO A 113 -1.80 10.77 -3.07
CA PRO A 113 -1.49 11.83 -2.12
C PRO A 113 -2.77 12.62 -1.81
N VAL A 114 -2.92 12.93 -0.53
CA VAL A 114 -4.05 13.68 0.01
C VAL A 114 -3.50 14.90 0.73
N VAL A 115 -3.92 16.08 0.31
CA VAL A 115 -3.55 17.32 0.99
C VAL A 115 -4.17 17.33 2.38
N GLY A 116 -3.36 17.55 3.41
CA GLY A 116 -3.87 17.77 4.75
C GLY A 116 -2.76 17.92 5.79
N ASN A 117 -3.18 18.25 7.01
CA ASN A 117 -2.33 18.56 8.14
C ASN A 117 -2.96 18.01 9.42
N THR A 118 -2.25 17.13 10.12
CA THR A 118 -2.75 16.50 11.35
C THR A 118 -2.98 17.48 12.50
N CYS A 119 -2.45 18.70 12.41
CA CYS A 119 -2.68 19.75 13.40
C CYS A 119 -3.95 20.57 13.15
N GLU A 120 -4.66 20.33 12.05
CA GLU A 120 -5.89 21.03 11.68
C GLU A 120 -7.11 20.15 11.97
N SER A 121 -8.26 20.80 12.19
CA SER A 121 -9.55 20.12 12.28
C SER A 121 -9.79 19.28 11.04
N ASP A 122 -10.38 18.09 11.22
CA ASP A 122 -10.63 17.12 10.13
C ASP A 122 -9.39 16.79 9.29
N LEU A 123 -8.20 16.89 9.91
CA LEU A 123 -6.90 16.69 9.27
C LEU A 123 -6.61 17.66 8.12
N GLY A 124 -7.32 18.80 8.05
CA GLY A 124 -7.22 19.75 6.93
C GLY A 124 -7.74 19.19 5.60
N LEU A 125 -8.61 18.17 5.65
CA LEU A 125 -9.16 17.53 4.46
C LEU A 125 -10.30 18.35 3.87
N GLU A 126 -10.37 18.35 2.54
CA GLU A 126 -11.58 18.75 1.81
C GLU A 126 -12.73 17.79 2.19
N THR A 127 -13.94 18.30 2.44
CA THR A 127 -15.09 17.49 2.87
C THR A 127 -15.36 16.31 1.92
N THR A 128 -15.27 16.54 0.61
CA THR A 128 -15.44 15.50 -0.42
C THR A 128 -14.40 14.38 -0.29
N MET A 129 -13.16 14.72 0.05
CA MET A 129 -12.08 13.76 0.25
C MET A 129 -12.23 13.03 1.59
N ALA A 130 -12.67 13.72 2.64
CA ALA A 130 -12.99 13.09 3.92
C ALA A 130 -14.10 12.04 3.77
N ASP A 131 -15.12 12.32 2.96
CA ASP A 131 -16.19 11.37 2.63
C ASP A 131 -15.66 10.13 1.86
N VAL A 132 -14.75 10.33 0.91
CA VAL A 132 -14.11 9.21 0.20
C VAL A 132 -13.29 8.35 1.15
N ILE A 133 -12.44 8.99 1.96
CA ILE A 133 -11.56 8.31 2.93
C ILE A 133 -12.39 7.53 3.94
N SER A 134 -13.41 8.15 4.54
CA SER A 134 -14.25 7.50 5.56
C SER A 134 -14.99 6.26 5.03
N ARG A 135 -15.29 6.21 3.73
CA ARG A 135 -16.00 5.08 3.10
C ARG A 135 -15.07 3.98 2.59
N GLN A 136 -13.86 4.32 2.15
CA GLN A 136 -12.97 3.39 1.44
C GLN A 136 -11.80 2.90 2.29
N VAL A 137 -11.41 3.63 3.33
CA VAL A 137 -10.26 3.26 4.17
C VAL A 137 -10.64 2.17 5.16
N HIS A 138 -9.83 1.12 5.18
CA HIS A 138 -9.98 -0.03 6.06
C HIS A 138 -9.08 0.06 7.28
N VAL A 139 -7.93 0.73 7.15
CA VAL A 139 -6.90 0.83 8.19
C VAL A 139 -6.29 2.24 8.14
N ILE A 140 -6.15 2.86 9.31
CA ILE A 140 -5.45 4.13 9.48
C ILE A 140 -4.14 3.86 10.22
N ILE A 141 -3.04 4.34 9.68
CA ILE A 141 -1.72 4.31 10.33
C ILE A 141 -1.30 5.76 10.58
N ASN A 142 -1.25 6.15 11.86
CA ASN A 142 -0.79 7.47 12.25
C ASN A 142 0.70 7.41 12.63
N SER A 143 1.57 7.88 11.73
CA SER A 143 3.01 8.02 11.98
C SER A 143 3.48 9.49 11.92
N ALA A 144 2.55 10.44 11.76
CA ALA A 144 2.88 11.85 11.79
C ALA A 144 3.36 12.27 13.17
N ALA A 145 4.49 12.97 13.21
CA ALA A 145 5.01 13.60 14.42
C ALA A 145 5.61 14.95 14.05
N ASN A 146 5.56 15.89 14.98
CA ASN A 146 6.34 17.12 14.86
C ASN A 146 7.76 16.83 15.34
N THR A 147 8.72 16.77 14.42
CA THR A 147 10.14 16.55 14.73
C THR A 147 10.92 17.85 14.80
N THR A 148 10.27 18.97 15.16
CA THR A 148 11.00 20.19 15.50
C THR A 148 11.72 19.95 16.82
N PHE A 149 12.98 19.52 16.74
CA PHE A 149 13.88 19.45 17.88
C PHE A 149 14.24 20.88 18.26
N ASN A 150 13.49 21.45 19.22
CA ASN A 150 13.95 22.63 19.93
C ASN A 150 14.84 22.10 21.07
N GLU A 151 16.12 21.87 20.77
CA GLU A 151 17.13 21.64 21.81
C GLU A 151 17.18 22.90 22.69
N ARG A 152 17.00 22.70 24.00
CA ARG A 152 17.17 23.75 25.01
C ARG A 152 18.64 24.03 25.24
#